data_AF-A0A7C7N4Q5-F1
#
_entry.id   AF-A0A7C7N4Q5-F1
#
_cell.length_a   1.000
_cell.length_b   1.000
_cell.length_c   1.000
_cell.angle_alpha   90.00
_cell.angle_beta   90.00
_cell.angle_gamma   90.00
#
_symmetry.space_group_name_H-M   'P 1'
#
loop_
_entity.id
_entity.type
_entity.pdbx_description
1 polymer ?
#
loop_
_entity_poly.entity_id
_entity_poly.type
_entity_poly.pdbx_seq_one_letter_code
_entity_poly.pdbx_strand_id
1 'polypeptide(L)'
;MLSKTNLEHQLHRTRRKRVTEEDVLAEVQAIFQQNSKDRDEILERISHSDVNNEENKFSIDLLEPDRIFHLDDIKQLCVTYRLRFLDAKLFKKEIPEEAISKIREMERNHNTKFHNFKIVAPAKLLKLENADDPLLFLPLGNDYHYLIHKWGNDLHPLRKWLMWPYKNFENLVFTIFVLSIFLTAITPLQLFTKGEVTNQEYLLMFLFMFKAVGGIVLFYGFAKGKNFNNAIWNSKYYNA
;
A
#
# COMPACT_ATOMS: atom_id res chain seq x y z
N MET A 1 -54.00 10.50 -38.56
CA MET A 1 -52.80 9.77 -38.09
C MET A 1 -52.78 9.82 -36.57
N LEU A 2 -52.71 8.66 -35.90
CA LEU A 2 -52.55 8.61 -34.44
C LEU A 2 -51.15 9.13 -34.05
N SER A 3 -51.08 9.97 -33.02
CA SER A 3 -49.81 10.50 -32.53
C SER A 3 -48.96 9.39 -31.91
N LYS A 4 -47.64 9.44 -32.15
CA LYS A 4 -46.70 8.49 -31.55
C LYS A 4 -46.79 8.56 -30.03
N THR A 5 -46.92 7.41 -29.39
CA THR A 5 -47.01 7.32 -27.93
C THR A 5 -45.64 7.60 -27.31
N ASN A 6 -45.57 8.59 -26.41
CA ASN A 6 -44.37 8.87 -25.63
C ASN A 6 -44.33 7.93 -24.41
N LEU A 7 -43.28 7.10 -24.35
CA LEU A 7 -43.10 6.05 -23.33
C LEU A 7 -42.86 6.62 -21.93
N GLU A 8 -42.19 7.78 -21.81
CA GLU A 8 -41.94 8.46 -20.54
C GLU A 8 -43.25 8.91 -19.90
N HIS A 9 -44.14 9.52 -20.69
CA HIS A 9 -45.46 9.91 -20.22
C HIS A 9 -46.33 8.71 -19.82
N GLN A 10 -46.26 7.60 -20.57
CA GLN A 10 -46.93 6.36 -20.15
C GLN A 10 -46.33 5.79 -18.86
N LEU A 11 -45.01 5.85 -18.68
CA LEU A 11 -44.35 5.41 -17.45
C LEU A 11 -44.81 6.23 -16.25
N HIS A 12 -44.85 7.57 -16.35
CA HIS A 12 -45.37 8.43 -15.29
C HIS A 12 -46.84 8.13 -14.97
N ARG A 13 -47.67 7.92 -15.99
CA ARG A 13 -49.10 7.60 -15.82
C ARG A 13 -49.31 6.24 -15.14
N THR A 14 -48.47 5.25 -15.44
CA THR A 14 -48.47 3.94 -14.78
C THR A 14 -47.92 4.04 -13.36
N ARG A 15 -46.85 4.80 -13.13
CA ARG A 15 -46.26 5.03 -11.80
C ARG A 15 -47.23 5.69 -10.83
N ARG A 16 -47.88 6.79 -11.25
CA ARG A 16 -48.85 7.54 -10.43
C ARG A 16 -50.05 6.71 -9.98
N LYS A 17 -50.37 5.61 -10.69
CA LYS A 17 -51.41 4.66 -10.28
C LYS A 17 -50.93 3.66 -9.23
N ARG A 18 -49.62 3.43 -9.13
CA ARG A 18 -49.02 2.42 -8.24
C ARG A 18 -48.58 3.00 -6.91
N VAL A 19 -47.88 4.15 -6.94
CA VAL A 19 -47.19 4.73 -5.77
C VAL A 19 -47.17 6.26 -5.89
N THR A 20 -47.31 6.97 -4.77
CA THR A 20 -47.19 8.44 -4.76
C THR A 20 -45.73 8.87 -4.90
N GLU A 21 -45.50 10.11 -5.33
CA GLU A 21 -44.13 10.62 -5.47
C GLU A 21 -43.43 10.76 -4.10
N GLU A 22 -44.22 11.06 -3.06
CA GLU A 22 -43.77 11.16 -1.67
C GLU A 22 -43.33 9.81 -1.11
N ASP A 23 -44.10 8.73 -1.37
CA ASP A 23 -43.74 7.37 -0.94
C ASP A 23 -42.45 6.88 -1.63
N VAL A 24 -42.28 7.17 -2.92
CA VAL A 24 -41.04 6.83 -3.65
C VAL A 24 -39.85 7.58 -3.06
N LEU A 25 -40.01 8.87 -2.74
CA LEU A 25 -38.95 9.66 -2.10
C LEU A 25 -38.61 9.13 -0.71
N ALA A 26 -39.61 8.74 0.08
CA ALA A 26 -39.41 8.15 1.40
C ALA A 26 -38.68 6.80 1.32
N GLU A 27 -39.04 5.94 0.37
CA GLU A 27 -38.37 4.65 0.14
C GLU A 27 -36.91 4.87 -0.29
N VAL A 28 -36.68 5.79 -1.23
CA VAL A 28 -35.33 6.15 -1.68
C VAL A 28 -34.50 6.70 -0.51
N GLN A 29 -35.07 7.60 0.30
CA GLN A 29 -34.39 8.15 1.47
C GLN A 29 -34.04 7.06 2.50
N ALA A 30 -34.95 6.10 2.73
CA ALA A 30 -34.70 4.97 3.62
C ALA A 30 -33.54 4.09 3.11
N ILE A 31 -33.47 3.83 1.80
CA ILE A 31 -32.37 3.11 1.16
C ILE A 31 -31.05 3.86 1.35
N PHE A 32 -31.03 5.18 1.15
CA PHE A 32 -29.83 5.99 1.36
C PHE A 32 -29.38 6.00 2.82
N GLN A 33 -30.30 6.11 3.77
CA GLN A 33 -30.01 6.08 5.21
C GLN A 33 -29.47 4.72 5.66
N GLN A 34 -30.03 3.61 5.16
CA GLN A 34 -29.49 2.30 5.48
C GLN A 34 -28.08 2.13 4.89
N ASN A 35 -27.90 2.58 3.65
CA ASN A 35 -26.60 2.53 3.00
C ASN A 35 -25.53 3.42 3.69
N SER A 36 -25.91 4.54 4.29
CA SER A 36 -24.97 5.36 5.06
C SER A 36 -24.59 4.68 6.37
N LYS A 37 -25.57 4.11 7.10
CA LYS A 37 -25.29 3.35 8.33
C LYS A 37 -24.34 2.17 8.08
N ASP A 38 -24.61 1.37 7.05
CA ASP A 38 -23.75 0.25 6.67
C ASP A 38 -22.30 0.70 6.40
N ARG A 39 -22.13 1.88 5.77
CA ARG A 39 -20.79 2.44 5.48
C ARG A 39 -20.09 2.89 6.74
N ASP A 40 -20.79 3.61 7.62
CA ASP A 40 -20.23 4.11 8.87
C ASP A 40 -19.77 2.94 9.75
N GLU A 41 -20.57 1.86 9.83
CA GLU A 41 -20.19 0.63 10.53
C GLU A 41 -18.93 -0.04 9.94
N ILE A 42 -18.79 -0.08 8.61
CA ILE A 42 -17.59 -0.63 7.96
C ILE A 42 -16.37 0.24 8.29
N LEU A 43 -16.50 1.56 8.21
CA LEU A 43 -15.42 2.50 8.54
C LEU A 43 -14.97 2.35 10.00
N GLU A 44 -15.91 2.18 10.92
CA GLU A 44 -15.59 1.91 12.32
C GLU A 44 -14.83 0.59 12.49
N ARG A 45 -15.24 -0.49 11.82
CA ARG A 45 -14.53 -1.80 11.84
C ARG A 45 -13.17 -1.78 11.16
N ILE A 46 -12.96 -0.90 10.18
CA ILE A 46 -11.63 -0.74 9.59
C ILE A 46 -10.70 0.03 10.55
N SER A 47 -11.27 1.02 11.25
CA SER A 47 -10.55 1.87 12.20
C SER A 47 -10.26 1.18 13.54
N HIS A 48 -11.04 0.15 13.89
CA HIS A 48 -10.88 -0.63 15.11
C HIS A 48 -10.53 -2.08 14.78
N SER A 49 -9.39 -2.55 15.29
CA SER A 49 -9.08 -3.99 15.24
C SER A 49 -9.77 -4.69 16.40
N ASP A 50 -10.48 -5.77 16.11
CA ASP A 50 -11.11 -6.59 17.14
C ASP A 50 -10.05 -7.41 17.88
N VAL A 51 -9.98 -7.24 19.20
CA VAL A 51 -8.95 -7.88 20.04
C VAL A 51 -9.23 -9.37 20.21
N ASN A 52 -10.47 -9.81 19.99
CA ASN A 52 -10.93 -11.16 20.29
C ASN A 52 -10.54 -12.23 19.26
N ASN A 53 -9.71 -11.92 18.26
CA ASN A 53 -9.14 -12.91 17.33
C ASN A 53 -10.18 -13.83 16.66
N GLU A 54 -11.44 -13.40 16.53
CA GLU A 54 -12.43 -14.17 15.80
C GLU A 54 -12.00 -14.27 14.33
N GLU A 55 -11.81 -15.50 13.88
CA GLU A 55 -11.48 -15.77 12.48
C GLU A 55 -12.66 -15.38 11.61
N ASN A 56 -12.39 -14.56 10.59
CA ASN A 56 -13.37 -14.20 9.58
C ASN A 56 -13.86 -15.48 8.89
N LYS A 57 -15.19 -15.66 8.82
CA LYS A 57 -15.79 -16.83 8.16
C LYS A 57 -15.92 -16.56 6.67
N PHE A 58 -15.36 -17.46 5.86
CA PHE A 58 -15.41 -17.36 4.40
C PHE A 58 -16.09 -18.56 3.76
N SER A 59 -16.89 -18.29 2.75
CA SER A 59 -17.38 -19.27 1.79
C SER A 59 -16.31 -19.45 0.71
N ILE A 60 -15.62 -20.58 0.72
CA ILE A 60 -14.48 -20.86 -0.17
C ILE A 60 -14.89 -20.72 -1.65
N ASP A 61 -16.11 -21.11 -2.01
CA ASP A 61 -16.63 -21.06 -3.37
C ASP A 61 -16.79 -19.64 -3.94
N LEU A 62 -16.79 -18.62 -3.07
CA LEU A 62 -16.94 -17.22 -3.45
C LEU A 62 -15.61 -16.47 -3.51
N LEU A 63 -14.50 -17.11 -3.14
CA LEU A 63 -13.18 -16.49 -3.16
C LEU A 63 -12.51 -16.67 -4.52
N GLU A 64 -11.98 -15.57 -5.06
CA GLU A 64 -11.19 -15.59 -6.28
C GLU A 64 -9.73 -16.01 -5.97
N PRO A 65 -9.21 -17.12 -6.54
CA PRO A 65 -7.87 -17.63 -6.19
C PRO A 65 -6.72 -16.67 -6.51
N ASP A 66 -6.87 -15.83 -7.52
CA ASP A 66 -5.89 -14.83 -7.96
C ASP A 66 -5.72 -13.66 -6.97
N ARG A 67 -6.63 -13.54 -5.99
CA ARG A 67 -6.59 -12.52 -4.93
C ARG A 67 -6.09 -13.05 -3.59
N ILE A 68 -5.76 -14.35 -3.52
CA ILE A 68 -5.26 -14.98 -2.32
C ILE A 68 -3.73 -14.96 -2.35
N PHE A 69 -3.13 -14.35 -1.34
CA PHE A 69 -1.68 -14.21 -1.22
C PHE A 69 -1.19 -14.78 0.11
N HIS A 70 -0.05 -15.47 0.07
CA HIS A 70 0.61 -15.89 1.29
C HIS A 70 1.35 -14.71 1.93
N LEU A 71 1.54 -14.75 3.25
CA LEU A 71 2.27 -13.71 3.99
C LEU A 71 3.68 -13.50 3.43
N ASP A 72 4.34 -14.55 2.95
CA ASP A 72 5.68 -14.45 2.36
C ASP A 72 5.69 -13.68 1.03
N ASP A 73 4.65 -13.79 0.21
CA ASP A 73 4.52 -13.02 -1.03
C ASP A 73 4.38 -11.53 -0.71
N ILE A 74 3.50 -11.23 0.26
CA ILE A 74 3.27 -9.87 0.76
C ILE A 74 4.56 -9.30 1.38
N LYS A 75 5.29 -10.12 2.14
CA LYS A 75 6.58 -9.75 2.73
C LYS A 75 7.60 -9.45 1.64
N GLN A 76 7.72 -10.29 0.61
CA GLN A 76 8.63 -10.05 -0.50
C GLN A 76 8.31 -8.75 -1.25
N LEU A 77 7.02 -8.48 -1.49
CA LEU A 77 6.56 -7.21 -2.06
C LEU A 77 6.96 -6.03 -1.17
N CYS A 78 6.65 -6.10 0.13
CA CYS A 78 6.98 -5.06 1.09
C CYS A 78 8.48 -4.78 1.17
N VAL A 79 9.29 -5.84 1.20
CA VAL A 79 10.75 -5.73 1.26
C VAL A 79 11.31 -5.10 -0.01
N THR A 80 10.80 -5.50 -1.18
CA THR A 80 11.32 -5.06 -2.49
C THR A 80 11.04 -3.58 -2.74
N TYR A 81 9.84 -3.10 -2.39
CA TYR A 81 9.40 -1.73 -2.67
C TYR A 81 9.44 -0.79 -1.46
N ARG A 82 9.96 -1.28 -0.31
CA ARG A 82 9.96 -0.59 0.99
C ARG A 82 8.56 -0.14 1.40
N LEU A 83 7.65 -1.11 1.46
CA LEU A 83 6.28 -0.95 1.96
C LEU A 83 6.16 -1.60 3.35
N ARG A 84 5.05 -1.34 4.03
CA ARG A 84 4.71 -1.96 5.31
C ARG A 84 3.36 -2.63 5.22
N PHE A 85 3.25 -3.79 5.84
CA PHE A 85 2.01 -4.54 5.99
C PHE A 85 1.54 -4.44 7.44
N LEU A 86 0.48 -3.67 7.69
CA LEU A 86 0.03 -3.32 9.04
C LEU A 86 -1.50 -3.32 9.14
N ASP A 87 -2.02 -3.31 10.37
CA ASP A 87 -3.44 -3.13 10.65
C ASP A 87 -3.96 -1.83 10.00
N ALA A 88 -5.12 -1.90 9.35
CA ALA A 88 -5.73 -0.77 8.64
C ALA A 88 -6.02 0.42 9.57
N LYS A 89 -6.23 0.20 10.87
CA LYS A 89 -6.33 1.27 11.90
C LYS A 89 -5.14 2.24 11.93
N LEU A 90 -3.96 1.81 11.48
CA LEU A 90 -2.75 2.64 11.44
C LEU A 90 -2.68 3.49 10.18
N PHE A 91 -3.58 3.26 9.22
CA PHE A 91 -3.70 4.02 8.00
C PHE A 91 -4.40 5.35 8.31
N LYS A 92 -3.66 6.46 8.18
CA LYS A 92 -4.16 7.80 8.52
C LYS A 92 -4.89 8.51 7.39
N LYS A 93 -4.93 7.89 6.20
CA LYS A 93 -5.60 8.44 5.03
C LYS A 93 -7.02 7.91 4.94
N GLU A 94 -7.86 8.65 4.26
CA GLU A 94 -9.21 8.21 3.94
C GLU A 94 -9.15 6.98 3.02
N ILE A 95 -10.02 6.02 3.31
CA ILE A 95 -10.24 4.84 2.50
C ILE A 95 -11.32 5.21 1.48
N PRO A 96 -11.10 5.00 0.18
CA PRO A 96 -12.04 5.43 -0.84
C PRO A 96 -13.37 4.67 -0.72
N GLU A 97 -14.45 5.34 -1.10
CA GLU A 97 -15.80 4.77 -1.16
C GLU A 97 -15.88 3.48 -1.99
N GLU A 98 -15.01 3.33 -2.98
CA GLU A 98 -14.89 2.11 -3.80
C GLU A 98 -14.45 0.90 -2.96
N ALA A 99 -13.51 1.08 -2.04
CA ALA A 99 -13.06 0.02 -1.13
C ALA A 99 -14.21 -0.39 -0.19
N ILE A 100 -14.90 0.60 0.39
CA ILE A 100 -16.03 0.37 1.30
C ILE A 100 -17.15 -0.37 0.58
N SER A 101 -17.45 0.02 -0.66
CA SER A 101 -18.47 -0.63 -1.49
C SER A 101 -18.12 -2.09 -1.78
N LYS A 102 -16.85 -2.40 -2.07
CA LYS A 102 -16.36 -3.77 -2.27
C LYS A 102 -16.41 -4.62 -1.00
N ILE A 103 -16.08 -4.05 0.15
CA ILE A 103 -16.22 -4.75 1.44
C ILE A 103 -17.70 -5.11 1.66
N ARG A 104 -18.60 -4.15 1.46
CA ARG A 104 -20.04 -4.36 1.63
C ARG A 104 -20.60 -5.43 0.71
N GLU A 105 -20.18 -5.43 -0.56
CA GLU A 105 -20.55 -6.48 -1.52
C GLU A 105 -20.05 -7.85 -1.07
N MET A 106 -18.79 -7.93 -0.63
CA MET A 106 -18.21 -9.17 -0.11
C MET A 106 -18.94 -9.66 1.15
N GLU A 107 -19.24 -8.78 2.12
CA GLU A 107 -19.99 -9.10 3.33
C GLU A 107 -21.39 -9.65 3.01
N ARG A 108 -22.07 -9.06 2.01
CA ARG A 108 -23.39 -9.54 1.55
C ARG A 108 -23.29 -10.92 0.91
N ASN A 109 -22.29 -11.15 0.07
CA ASN A 109 -22.09 -12.43 -0.60
C ASN A 109 -21.74 -13.55 0.39
N HIS A 110 -20.93 -13.24 1.40
CA HIS A 110 -20.48 -14.20 2.42
C HIS A 110 -21.42 -14.29 3.62
N ASN A 111 -22.43 -13.42 3.68
CA ASN A 111 -23.36 -13.27 4.81
C ASN A 111 -22.63 -13.20 6.18
N THR A 112 -21.53 -12.45 6.22
CA THR A 112 -20.64 -12.31 7.39
C THR A 112 -20.10 -10.89 7.45
N LYS A 113 -19.84 -10.41 8.67
CA LYS A 113 -19.14 -9.14 8.91
C LYS A 113 -17.66 -9.40 9.08
N PHE A 114 -16.84 -8.62 8.39
CA PHE A 114 -15.40 -8.81 8.38
C PHE A 114 -14.70 -7.82 9.30
N HIS A 115 -13.65 -8.32 9.95
CA HIS A 115 -12.84 -7.60 10.93
C HIS A 115 -11.35 -7.76 10.62
N ASN A 116 -10.51 -6.96 11.30
CA ASN A 116 -9.04 -7.06 11.26
C ASN A 116 -8.42 -6.84 9.88
N PHE A 117 -8.91 -5.83 9.17
CA PHE A 117 -8.35 -5.39 7.90
C PHE A 117 -6.87 -5.01 8.03
N LYS A 118 -6.09 -5.35 7.01
CA LYS A 118 -4.68 -4.99 6.89
C LYS A 118 -4.43 -4.18 5.63
N ILE A 119 -3.45 -3.27 5.67
CA ILE A 119 -3.07 -2.44 4.54
C ILE A 119 -1.59 -2.63 4.26
N VAL A 120 -1.25 -2.78 2.97
CA VAL A 120 0.11 -2.56 2.48
C VAL A 120 0.23 -1.12 2.02
N ALA A 121 1.17 -0.36 2.57
CA ALA A 121 1.41 1.03 2.19
C ALA A 121 2.86 1.45 2.48
N PRO A 122 3.43 2.43 1.75
CA PRO A 122 4.71 3.05 2.13
C PRO A 122 4.67 3.63 3.55
N ALA A 123 5.78 3.54 4.28
CA ALA A 123 5.88 4.06 5.65
C ALA A 123 5.56 5.57 5.78
N LYS A 124 5.74 6.34 4.70
CA LYS A 124 5.36 7.77 4.67
C LYS A 124 3.84 7.97 4.73
N LEU A 125 3.03 7.05 4.18
CA LEU A 125 1.57 7.14 4.18
C LEU A 125 0.95 6.94 5.57
N LEU A 126 1.69 6.35 6.51
CA LEU A 126 1.29 6.27 7.92
C LEU A 126 1.47 7.61 8.66
N LYS A 127 2.07 8.63 8.00
CA LYS A 127 2.32 9.96 8.61
C LYS A 127 2.06 11.18 7.72
N LEU A 128 2.09 11.11 6.37
CA LEU A 128 1.97 12.28 5.47
C LEU A 128 1.37 11.97 4.07
N GLU A 129 0.95 13.04 3.39
CA GLU A 129 -0.06 13.14 2.32
C GLU A 129 0.28 12.66 0.89
N ASN A 130 1.45 12.13 0.54
CA ASN A 130 1.72 11.79 -0.88
C ASN A 130 1.40 10.34 -1.25
N ALA A 131 0.43 10.14 -2.17
CA ALA A 131 -0.16 8.86 -2.57
C ALA A 131 0.77 7.99 -3.42
N ASP A 132 0.90 6.72 -3.02
CA ASP A 132 1.61 5.63 -3.69
C ASP A 132 0.89 4.33 -3.25
N ASP A 133 0.17 3.67 -4.18
CA ASP A 133 -0.66 2.44 -4.05
C ASP A 133 -0.81 1.75 -2.67
N PRO A 134 -1.83 2.10 -1.87
CA PRO A 134 -2.33 1.22 -0.83
C PRO A 134 -3.06 -0.01 -1.38
N LEU A 135 -2.81 -1.16 -0.74
CA LEU A 135 -3.55 -2.41 -0.95
C LEU A 135 -4.27 -2.79 0.33
N LEU A 136 -5.58 -3.05 0.26
CA LEU A 136 -6.38 -3.51 1.39
C LEU A 136 -6.55 -5.02 1.34
N PHE A 137 -6.21 -5.65 2.45
CA PHE A 137 -6.24 -7.08 2.66
C PHE A 137 -7.17 -7.45 3.81
N LEU A 138 -7.68 -8.68 3.73
CA LEU A 138 -8.42 -9.33 4.79
C LEU A 138 -7.71 -10.64 5.17
N PRO A 139 -7.49 -10.93 6.46
CA PRO A 139 -6.89 -12.19 6.87
C PRO A 139 -7.88 -13.35 6.67
N LEU A 140 -7.43 -14.39 5.97
CA LEU A 140 -8.15 -15.65 5.76
C LEU A 140 -7.83 -16.70 6.83
N GLY A 141 -6.76 -16.48 7.62
CA GLY A 141 -6.18 -17.47 8.50
C GLY A 141 -5.00 -18.21 7.85
N ASN A 142 -4.22 -18.94 8.65
CA ASN A 142 -3.05 -19.71 8.19
C ASN A 142 -2.08 -18.90 7.31
N ASP A 143 -1.78 -17.65 7.68
CA ASP A 143 -0.91 -16.71 6.95
C ASP A 143 -1.39 -16.29 5.55
N TYR A 144 -2.60 -16.70 5.14
CA TYR A 144 -3.22 -16.25 3.90
C TYR A 144 -4.02 -14.97 4.08
N HIS A 145 -3.96 -14.12 3.07
CA HIS A 145 -4.65 -12.84 3.04
C HIS A 145 -5.32 -12.64 1.68
N TYR A 146 -6.56 -12.14 1.69
CA TYR A 146 -7.34 -11.84 0.51
C TYR A 146 -7.23 -10.37 0.14
N LEU A 147 -6.89 -10.07 -1.11
CA LEU A 147 -6.84 -8.70 -1.64
C LEU A 147 -8.25 -8.20 -1.97
N ILE A 148 -8.76 -7.26 -1.18
CA ILE A 148 -10.07 -6.65 -1.42
C ILE A 148 -9.97 -5.63 -2.56
N HIS A 149 -9.03 -4.69 -2.43
CA HIS A 149 -8.94 -3.57 -3.35
C HIS A 149 -7.55 -2.90 -3.33
N LYS A 150 -7.22 -2.30 -4.47
CA LYS A 150 -6.08 -1.43 -4.70
C LYS A 150 -6.61 -0.08 -5.16
N TRP A 151 -6.10 1.01 -4.61
CA TRP A 151 -6.41 2.37 -5.06
C TRP A 151 -5.16 3.26 -5.03
N GLY A 152 -5.23 4.43 -5.67
CA GLY A 152 -4.10 5.36 -5.77
C GLY A 152 -3.34 5.26 -7.09
N ASN A 153 -2.14 5.85 -7.11
CA ASN A 153 -1.26 5.87 -8.27
C ASN A 153 -0.16 4.82 -8.14
N ASP A 154 0.18 4.22 -9.28
CA ASP A 154 1.22 3.21 -9.40
C ASP A 154 2.58 3.67 -8.89
N LEU A 155 3.30 2.75 -8.24
CA LEU A 155 4.69 3.00 -7.83
C LEU A 155 5.59 3.19 -9.07
N HIS A 156 6.46 4.21 -9.03
CA HIS A 156 7.42 4.45 -10.09
C HIS A 156 8.34 3.21 -10.32
N PRO A 157 8.56 2.74 -11.58
CA PRO A 157 9.32 1.51 -11.86
C PRO A 157 10.75 1.50 -11.27
N LEU A 158 11.41 2.65 -11.25
CA LEU A 158 12.77 2.79 -10.68
C LEU A 158 12.82 2.67 -9.15
N ARG A 159 11.67 2.67 -8.46
CA ARG A 159 11.61 2.55 -7.00
C ARG A 159 12.30 1.29 -6.50
N LYS A 160 12.15 0.17 -7.24
CA LYS A 160 12.80 -1.10 -6.90
C LYS A 160 14.32 -0.95 -6.80
N TRP A 161 14.93 -0.27 -7.77
CA TRP A 161 16.38 -0.03 -7.80
C TRP A 161 16.81 0.93 -6.71
N LEU A 162 16.07 2.02 -6.51
CA LEU A 162 16.37 3.02 -5.49
C LEU A 162 16.29 2.45 -4.06
N MET A 163 15.38 1.51 -3.82
CA MET A 163 15.17 0.90 -2.51
C MET A 163 16.08 -0.32 -2.26
N TRP A 164 16.73 -0.86 -3.29
CA TRP A 164 17.55 -2.08 -3.21
C TRP A 164 18.70 -2.02 -2.19
N PRO A 165 19.44 -0.90 -2.03
CA PRO A 165 20.49 -0.78 -1.01
C PRO A 165 19.95 -0.89 0.42
N TYR A 166 18.68 -0.60 0.64
CA TYR A 166 18.04 -0.62 1.96
C TYR A 166 17.39 -1.97 2.29
N LYS A 167 17.54 -2.99 1.44
CA LYS A 167 16.97 -4.32 1.68
C LYS A 167 17.63 -5.00 2.88
N ASN A 168 18.96 -4.98 2.95
CA ASN A 168 19.81 -5.55 3.99
C ASN A 168 21.15 -4.80 4.07
N PHE A 169 21.97 -5.15 5.05
CA PHE A 169 23.28 -4.52 5.26
C PHE A 169 24.25 -4.83 4.12
N GLU A 170 24.22 -6.05 3.58
CA GLU A 170 25.11 -6.50 2.51
C GLU A 170 24.89 -5.69 1.22
N ASN A 171 23.64 -5.45 0.82
CA ASN A 171 23.32 -4.64 -0.35
C ASN A 171 23.78 -3.20 -0.18
N LEU A 172 23.69 -2.66 1.04
CA LEU A 172 24.16 -1.31 1.34
C LEU A 172 25.68 -1.22 1.15
N VAL A 173 26.44 -2.14 1.74
CA VAL A 173 27.90 -2.19 1.60
C VAL A 173 28.30 -2.37 0.14
N PHE A 174 27.63 -3.25 -0.59
CA PHE A 174 27.86 -3.44 -2.02
C PHE A 174 27.58 -2.15 -2.83
N THR A 175 26.50 -1.46 -2.53
CA THR A 175 26.17 -0.18 -3.19
C THR A 175 27.22 0.88 -2.90
N ILE A 176 27.68 0.99 -1.65
CA ILE A 176 28.78 1.89 -1.27
C ILE A 176 30.04 1.54 -2.07
N PHE A 177 30.40 0.26 -2.14
CA PHE A 177 31.57 -0.20 -2.88
C PHE A 177 31.51 0.21 -4.36
N VAL A 178 30.41 -0.09 -5.05
CA VAL A 178 30.22 0.27 -6.48
C VAL A 178 30.23 1.79 -6.68
N LEU A 179 29.53 2.54 -5.81
CA LEU A 179 29.50 3.99 -5.87
C LEU A 179 30.90 4.59 -5.66
N SER A 180 31.70 4.03 -4.75
CA SER A 180 33.07 4.48 -4.51
C SER A 180 33.99 4.20 -5.69
N ILE A 181 33.84 3.07 -6.39
CA ILE A 181 34.55 2.83 -7.66
C ILE A 181 34.17 3.89 -8.68
N PHE A 182 32.86 4.14 -8.85
CA PHE A 182 32.36 5.12 -9.80
C PHE A 182 32.89 6.53 -9.51
N LEU A 183 32.82 6.98 -8.26
CA LEU A 183 33.35 8.28 -7.83
C LEU A 183 34.86 8.38 -8.05
N THR A 184 35.59 7.29 -7.82
CA THR A 184 37.04 7.24 -8.08
C THR A 184 37.34 7.39 -9.57
N ALA A 185 36.57 6.72 -10.43
CA ALA A 185 36.76 6.74 -11.88
C ALA A 185 36.51 8.13 -12.50
N ILE A 186 35.54 8.89 -11.98
CA ILE A 186 35.25 10.26 -12.45
C ILE A 186 36.17 11.31 -11.82
N THR A 187 36.93 10.96 -10.78
CA THR A 187 37.84 11.90 -10.12
C THR A 187 39.08 12.10 -11.00
N PRO A 188 39.41 13.35 -11.38
CA PRO A 188 40.59 13.63 -12.20
C PRO A 188 41.87 13.55 -11.34
N LEU A 189 42.42 12.35 -11.17
CA LEU A 189 43.62 12.12 -10.33
C LEU A 189 44.83 12.95 -10.78
N GLN A 190 44.93 13.29 -12.07
CA GLN A 190 46.02 14.10 -12.63
C GLN A 190 46.14 15.49 -11.96
N LEU A 191 45.09 15.99 -11.32
CA LEU A 191 45.14 17.25 -10.58
C LEU A 191 45.85 17.13 -9.23
N PHE A 192 45.98 15.91 -8.70
CA PHE A 192 46.51 15.64 -7.36
C PHE A 192 47.89 14.98 -7.38
N THR A 193 48.31 14.43 -8.52
CA THR A 193 49.61 13.75 -8.68
C THR A 193 50.49 14.45 -9.71
N LYS A 194 51.79 14.51 -9.42
CA LYS A 194 52.79 15.05 -10.35
C LYS A 194 53.35 13.90 -11.19
N GLY A 195 52.92 13.80 -12.44
CA GLY A 195 53.40 12.78 -13.39
C GLY A 195 52.29 11.85 -13.89
N GLU A 196 52.67 10.68 -14.42
CA GLU A 196 51.72 9.66 -14.86
C GLU A 196 51.05 9.00 -13.65
N VAL A 197 49.73 8.85 -13.72
CA VAL A 197 48.95 8.25 -12.62
C VAL A 197 49.14 6.74 -12.63
N THR A 198 49.55 6.18 -11.50
CA THR A 198 49.77 4.74 -11.36
C THR A 198 48.52 4.02 -10.82
N ASN A 199 48.44 2.70 -11.04
CA ASN A 199 47.35 1.88 -10.49
C ASN A 199 47.28 1.91 -8.96
N GLN A 200 48.41 2.14 -8.28
CA GLN A 200 48.47 2.24 -6.82
C GLN A 200 47.76 3.51 -6.32
N GLU A 201 47.86 4.62 -7.04
CA GLU A 201 47.19 5.88 -6.71
C GLU A 201 45.68 5.79 -6.90
N TYR A 202 45.23 5.09 -7.96
CA TYR A 202 43.81 4.77 -8.13
C TYR A 202 43.27 3.91 -6.99
N LEU A 203 44.02 2.89 -6.57
CA LEU A 203 43.63 2.05 -5.42
C LEU A 203 43.55 2.86 -4.13
N LEU A 204 44.53 3.74 -3.89
CA LEU A 204 44.55 4.61 -2.72
C LEU A 204 43.35 5.57 -2.73
N MET A 205 43.08 6.22 -3.87
CA MET A 205 41.92 7.10 -4.04
C MET A 205 40.61 6.34 -3.80
N PHE A 206 40.49 5.13 -4.32
CA PHE A 206 39.33 4.27 -4.07
C PHE A 206 39.12 4.00 -2.58
N LEU A 207 40.17 3.67 -1.82
CA LEU A 207 40.06 3.45 -0.38
C LEU A 207 39.62 4.70 0.38
N PHE A 208 40.07 5.90 -0.04
CA PHE A 208 39.61 7.16 0.51
C PHE A 208 38.13 7.42 0.18
N MET A 209 37.72 7.23 -1.08
CA MET A 209 36.33 7.37 -1.51
C MET A 209 35.40 6.39 -0.78
N PHE A 210 35.83 5.14 -0.58
CA PHE A 210 35.07 4.13 0.15
C PHE A 210 34.85 4.54 1.61
N LYS A 211 35.89 5.01 2.30
CA LYS A 211 35.78 5.52 3.67
C LYS A 211 34.89 6.78 3.75
N ALA A 212 35.03 7.70 2.81
CA ALA A 212 34.26 8.94 2.79
C ALA A 212 32.76 8.68 2.57
N VAL A 213 32.41 7.92 1.53
CA VAL A 213 31.02 7.55 1.24
C VAL A 213 30.45 6.71 2.38
N GLY A 214 31.19 5.72 2.88
CA GLY A 214 30.79 4.92 4.03
C GLY A 214 30.50 5.78 5.26
N GLY A 215 31.38 6.73 5.58
CA GLY A 215 31.19 7.67 6.69
C GLY A 215 29.94 8.51 6.54
N ILE A 216 29.68 9.07 5.35
CA ILE A 216 28.46 9.84 5.04
C ILE A 216 27.21 8.96 5.21
N VAL A 217 27.21 7.77 4.64
CA VAL A 217 26.07 6.84 4.71
C VAL A 217 25.80 6.40 6.14
N LEU A 218 26.84 6.08 6.92
CA LEU A 218 26.69 5.71 8.33
C LEU A 218 26.17 6.90 9.15
N PHE A 219 26.71 8.11 8.93
CA PHE A 219 26.24 9.31 9.60
C PHE A 219 24.74 9.53 9.37
N TYR A 220 24.29 9.55 8.11
CA TYR A 220 22.87 9.75 7.81
C TYR A 220 21.98 8.54 8.13
N GLY A 221 22.52 7.33 8.07
CA GLY A 221 21.84 6.08 8.38
C GLY A 221 21.51 5.99 9.88
N PHE A 222 22.55 6.14 10.72
CA PHE A 222 22.41 6.14 12.17
C PHE A 222 21.67 7.37 12.69
N ALA A 223 21.99 8.59 12.21
CA ALA A 223 21.32 9.80 12.68
C ALA A 223 19.81 9.80 12.41
N LYS A 224 19.34 9.06 11.40
CA LYS A 224 17.91 8.92 11.09
C LYS A 224 17.27 7.65 11.63
N GLY A 225 18.00 6.83 12.40
CA GLY A 225 17.49 5.57 12.98
C GLY A 225 16.85 4.65 11.95
N LYS A 226 17.39 4.63 10.71
CA LYS A 226 16.77 3.90 9.61
C LYS A 226 17.18 2.43 9.64
N ASN A 227 16.20 1.56 9.73
CA ASN A 227 16.40 0.13 9.59
C ASN A 227 16.14 -0.39 8.16
N PHE A 228 16.63 -1.60 7.93
CA PHE A 228 16.52 -2.33 6.67
C PHE A 228 15.11 -2.86 6.45
N ASN A 229 14.71 -2.95 5.18
CA ASN A 229 13.34 -3.35 4.81
C ASN A 229 12.95 -4.72 5.39
N ASN A 230 13.90 -5.65 5.45
CA ASN A 230 13.69 -7.00 6.02
C ASN A 230 13.25 -6.98 7.49
N ALA A 231 13.64 -5.95 8.26
CA ALA A 231 13.32 -5.85 9.68
C ALA A 231 12.03 -5.05 9.95
N ILE A 232 11.67 -4.11 9.07
CA ILE A 232 10.62 -3.11 9.36
C ILE A 232 9.29 -3.35 8.65
N TRP A 233 9.20 -4.34 7.75
CA TRP A 233 8.03 -4.53 6.89
C TRP A 233 6.72 -4.77 7.66
N ASN A 234 6.79 -5.42 8.83
CA ASN A 234 5.63 -5.67 9.71
C ASN A 234 5.67 -4.85 11.02
N SER A 235 6.59 -3.89 11.13
CA SER A 235 6.76 -3.11 12.35
C SER A 235 5.86 -1.87 12.37
N LYS A 236 5.16 -1.67 13.49
CA LYS A 236 4.37 -0.46 13.77
C LYS A 236 5.26 0.77 13.98
N TYR A 237 6.50 0.57 14.41
CA TYR A 237 7.41 1.65 14.78
C TYR A 237 8.25 2.12 13.60
N TYR A 238 8.48 3.43 13.53
CA TYR A 238 9.30 4.02 12.47
C TYR A 238 10.80 3.68 12.62
N ASN A 239 11.26 3.46 13.87
CA ASN A 239 12.68 3.33 14.27
C ASN A 239 13.06 1.95 14.85
N ALA A 240 12.21 0.92 14.73
CA ALA A 240 12.56 -0.42 15.22
C ALA A 240 13.48 -1.16 14.25
#